data_AF-A0A4Y2BTJ1-F1
#
_entry.id   AF-A0A4Y2BTJ1-F1
#
_cell.length_a   1.000
_cell.length_b   1.000
_cell.length_c   1.000
_cell.angle_alpha   90.00
_cell.angle_beta   90.00
_cell.angle_gamma   90.00
#
_symmetry.space_group_name_H-M   'P 1'
#
loop_
_entity.id
_entity.type
_entity.pdbx_description
1 polymer ?
#
loop_
_entity_poly.entity_id
_entity_poly.type
_entity_poly.pdbx_seq_one_letter_code
_entity_poly.pdbx_strand_id
1 'polypeptide(L)'
;CNGGYPGSAWEYWVDKGLVTGGQYNSHVGCQPYTIAACEHHTKGRLPPCGDIVHTPQCVHMCEKGYNASYRADKYFGKSKVHRKVFRWLAVSS
;
A
#
# COMPACT_ATOMS: atom_id res chain seq x y z
N CYS A 1 6.07 -8.49 5.67
CA CYS A 1 4.96 -8.35 6.64
C CYS A 1 5.45 -8.18 8.09
N ASN A 2 6.73 -7.87 8.34
CA ASN A 2 7.32 -7.83 9.69
C ASN A 2 7.27 -6.42 10.33
N GLY A 3 6.19 -5.67 10.07
CA GLY A 3 6.07 -4.27 10.49
C GLY A 3 6.69 -3.25 9.51
N GLY A 4 6.48 -1.98 9.82
CA GLY A 4 6.93 -0.83 9.01
C GLY A 4 6.54 0.51 9.65
N TYR A 5 6.90 1.62 9.00
CA TYR A 5 6.68 2.98 9.50
C TYR A 5 5.56 3.70 8.73
N PRO A 6 4.45 4.11 9.39
CA PRO A 6 3.34 4.78 8.71
C PRO A 6 3.73 6.09 8.01
N GLY A 7 4.65 6.87 8.59
CA GLY A 7 5.13 8.12 7.98
C GLY A 7 5.78 7.90 6.61
N SER A 8 6.65 6.88 6.50
CA SER A 8 7.33 6.52 5.25
C SER A 8 6.36 6.02 4.17
N ALA A 9 5.24 5.40 4.56
CA ALA A 9 4.21 4.99 3.60
C ALA A 9 3.55 6.21 2.92
N TRP A 10 3.23 7.26 3.68
CA TRP A 10 2.71 8.51 3.13
C TRP A 10 3.75 9.24 2.27
N GLU A 11 5.02 9.26 2.70
CA GLU A 11 6.11 9.83 1.90
C GLU A 11 6.29 9.08 0.57
N TYR A 12 6.22 7.75 0.58
CA TYR A 12 6.28 6.94 -0.64
C TYR A 12 5.12 7.26 -1.58
N TRP A 13 3.90 7.42 -1.06
CA TRP A 13 2.76 7.80 -1.89
C TRP A 13 2.93 9.17 -2.55
N VAL A 14 3.54 10.14 -1.86
CA VAL A 14 3.84 11.46 -2.43
C VAL A 14 4.97 11.38 -3.47
N ASP A 15 6.05 10.64 -3.17
CA ASP A 15 7.27 10.66 -3.99
C ASP A 15 7.24 9.68 -5.17
N LYS A 16 6.57 8.54 -5.01
CA LYS A 16 6.57 7.41 -5.98
C LYS A 16 5.19 7.03 -6.47
N GLY A 17 4.14 7.45 -5.77
CA GLY A 17 2.77 7.09 -6.07
C GLY A 17 2.44 5.62 -5.81
N LEU A 18 1.15 5.32 -5.74
CA LEU A 18 0.62 3.97 -5.60
C LEU A 18 -0.27 3.67 -6.80
N VAL A 19 -0.26 2.42 -7.26
CA VAL A 19 -1.18 1.96 -8.30
C VAL A 19 -2.50 1.51 -7.69
N THR A 20 -3.55 1.38 -8.50
CA THR A 20 -4.81 0.78 -8.05
C THR A 20 -4.63 -0.70 -7.71
N GLY A 21 -5.48 -1.22 -6.83
CA GLY A 21 -5.43 -2.61 -6.42
C GLY A 21 -6.58 -2.96 -5.48
N GLY A 22 -7.26 -4.06 -5.77
CA GLY A 22 -8.38 -4.58 -4.98
C GLY A 22 -7.99 -5.65 -3.98
N GLN A 23 -8.99 -6.35 -3.47
CA GLN A 23 -8.82 -7.46 -2.55
C GLN A 23 -8.22 -8.69 -3.23
N TYR A 24 -7.81 -9.66 -2.41
CA TYR A 24 -7.36 -10.97 -2.89
C TYR A 24 -8.36 -11.60 -3.85
N ASN A 25 -7.85 -12.12 -4.97
CA ASN A 25 -8.63 -12.80 -6.02
C ASN A 25 -9.79 -11.98 -6.63
N SER A 26 -9.74 -10.64 -6.52
CA SER A 26 -10.78 -9.77 -7.07
C SER A 26 -10.57 -9.41 -8.54
N HIS A 27 -9.33 -9.51 -9.04
CA HIS A 27 -8.92 -9.00 -10.36
C HIS A 27 -9.28 -7.52 -10.61
N VAL A 28 -9.38 -6.73 -9.53
CA VAL A 28 -9.70 -5.31 -9.57
C VAL A 28 -8.41 -4.48 -9.43
N GLY A 29 -8.19 -3.56 -10.37
CA GLY A 29 -7.05 -2.64 -10.35
C GLY A 29 -5.75 -3.24 -10.90
N CYS A 30 -4.69 -2.44 -10.92
CA CYS A 30 -3.38 -2.82 -11.44
C CYS A 30 -2.70 -3.92 -10.61
N GLN A 31 -2.72 -3.82 -9.27
CA GLN A 31 -2.09 -4.79 -8.37
C GLN A 31 -3.02 -5.19 -7.22
N PRO A 32 -3.91 -6.18 -7.44
CA PRO A 32 -4.70 -6.77 -6.36
C PRO A 32 -3.82 -7.35 -5.25
N TYR A 33 -4.34 -7.35 -4.03
CA TYR A 33 -3.65 -7.92 -2.88
C TYR A 33 -3.41 -9.43 -3.07
N THR A 34 -2.22 -9.93 -2.73
CA THR A 34 -1.83 -11.33 -3.01
C THR A 34 -1.97 -12.27 -1.81
N ILE A 35 -2.22 -11.74 -0.61
CA ILE A 35 -2.35 -12.53 0.61
C ILE A 35 -3.84 -12.72 0.91
N ALA A 36 -4.27 -13.97 1.07
CA ALA A 36 -5.66 -14.30 1.34
C ALA A 36 -6.13 -13.78 2.71
N ALA A 37 -7.42 -13.47 2.82
CA ALA A 37 -8.03 -13.08 4.09
C ALA A 37 -8.13 -14.29 5.06
N CYS A 38 -8.06 -14.02 6.36
CA CYS A 38 -8.13 -15.01 7.42
C CYS A 38 -8.79 -14.42 8.68
N GLU A 39 -9.27 -15.28 9.58
CA GLU A 39 -9.89 -14.85 10.83
C GLU A 39 -8.83 -14.50 11.89
N HIS A 40 -8.85 -13.26 12.38
CA HIS A 40 -7.99 -12.80 13.48
C HIS A 40 -8.75 -12.89 14.81
N HIS A 41 -8.28 -13.76 15.71
CA HIS A 41 -8.80 -13.90 17.09
C HIS A 41 -10.31 -14.22 17.21
N THR A 42 -10.91 -14.77 16.16
CA THR A 42 -12.31 -15.18 16.12
C THR A 42 -12.49 -16.47 15.30
N LYS A 43 -13.69 -17.05 15.35
CA LYS A 43 -14.10 -18.17 14.48
C LYS A 43 -15.11 -17.65 13.47
N GLY A 44 -14.89 -17.98 12.19
CA GLY A 44 -15.73 -17.53 11.09
C GLY A 44 -15.66 -18.47 9.89
N ARG A 45 -15.93 -17.93 8.70
CA ARG A 45 -15.95 -18.71 7.45
C ARG A 45 -14.56 -18.87 6.84
N LEU A 46 -13.63 -17.99 7.20
CA LEU A 46 -12.26 -18.03 6.69
C LEU A 46 -11.39 -18.93 7.59
N PRO A 47 -10.25 -19.44 7.08
CA PRO A 47 -9.30 -20.13 7.92
C PRO A 47 -8.75 -19.18 9.01
N PRO A 48 -8.34 -19.72 10.17
CA PRO A 48 -7.64 -18.92 11.17
C PRO A 48 -6.33 -18.38 10.58
N CYS A 49 -5.96 -17.16 10.96
CA CYS A 49 -4.67 -16.61 10.55
C CYS A 49 -3.52 -17.42 11.16
N GLY A 50 -2.54 -17.77 10.33
CA GLY A 50 -1.31 -18.44 10.74
C GLY A 50 -0.19 -17.45 11.06
N ASP A 51 1.05 -17.92 10.94
CA ASP A 51 2.24 -17.11 11.13
C ASP A 51 2.40 -16.01 10.08
N ILE A 52 3.31 -15.08 10.35
CA ILE A 52 3.62 -13.97 9.45
C ILE A 52 4.15 -14.52 8.12
N VAL A 53 3.51 -14.13 7.02
CA VAL A 53 3.94 -14.48 5.67
C VAL A 53 5.09 -13.59 5.18
N HIS A 54 5.90 -14.11 4.25
CA HIS A 54 6.93 -13.33 3.59
C HIS A 54 6.34 -12.14 2.83
N THR A 55 7.09 -11.02 2.81
CA THR A 55 6.72 -9.86 1.99
C THR A 55 6.73 -10.26 0.51
N PRO A 56 5.62 -10.07 -0.24
CA PRO A 56 5.61 -10.30 -1.68
C PRO A 56 6.68 -9.49 -2.40
N GLN A 57 7.17 -10.00 -3.53
CA GLN A 57 8.17 -9.30 -4.34
C GLN A 57 7.61 -7.99 -4.91
N CYS A 58 8.47 -6.99 -5.02
CA CYS A 58 8.12 -5.72 -5.66
C CYS A 58 8.11 -5.90 -7.18
N VAL A 59 6.92 -5.99 -7.77
CA VAL A 59 6.73 -6.11 -9.22
C VAL A 59 6.22 -4.78 -9.75
N HIS A 60 6.87 -4.23 -10.77
CA HIS A 60 6.45 -2.96 -11.40
C HIS A 60 5.64 -3.22 -12.68
N MET A 61 4.65 -4.10 -12.56
CA MET A 61 3.79 -4.53 -13.66
C MET A 61 2.37 -4.75 -13.12
N CYS A 62 1.36 -4.38 -13.90
CA CYS A 62 -0.03 -4.68 -13.57
C CYS A 62 -0.38 -6.14 -13.90
N GLU A 63 -1.47 -6.63 -13.32
CA GLU A 63 -2.05 -7.92 -13.69
C GLU A 63 -2.35 -7.99 -15.19
N LYS A 64 -2.18 -9.18 -15.77
CA LYS A 64 -2.44 -9.41 -17.19
C LYS A 64 -3.92 -9.12 -17.50
N GLY A 65 -4.15 -8.28 -18.53
CA GLY A 65 -5.50 -7.89 -18.95
C GLY A 65 -5.97 -6.56 -18.35
N TYR A 66 -5.19 -5.94 -17.46
CA TYR A 66 -5.48 -4.58 -16.99
C TYR A 66 -5.19 -3.53 -18.07
N ASN A 67 -6.07 -2.52 -18.19
CA ASN A 67 -6.10 -1.60 -19.33
C ASN A 67 -4.96 -0.56 -19.34
N ALA A 68 -4.34 -0.27 -18.20
CA ALA A 68 -3.29 0.73 -18.08
C ALA A 68 -1.93 0.09 -17.72
N SER A 69 -0.84 0.77 -18.09
CA SER A 69 0.49 0.36 -17.62
C SER A 69 0.70 0.71 -16.15
N TYR A 70 1.60 0.00 -15.47
CA TYR A 70 1.96 0.27 -14.08
C TYR A 70 2.34 1.73 -13.81
N ARG A 71 3.05 2.36 -14.76
CA ARG A 71 3.46 3.76 -14.63
C ARG A 71 2.30 4.73 -14.82
N ALA A 72 1.39 4.42 -15.74
CA ALA A 72 0.24 5.27 -16.03
C ALA A 72 -0.81 5.22 -14.91
N ASP A 73 -0.90 4.10 -14.18
CA ASP A 73 -1.85 3.90 -13.10
C ASP A 73 -1.37 4.47 -11.74
N LYS A 74 -0.29 5.25 -11.70
CA LYS A 74 0.23 5.82 -10.46
C LYS A 74 -0.59 7.03 -10.01
N TYR A 75 -1.10 6.94 -8.79
CA TYR A 75 -1.76 8.04 -8.07
C TYR A 75 -0.84 8.57 -6.98
N PHE A 76 -0.73 9.90 -6.90
CA PHE A 76 0.22 10.58 -6.01
C PHE A 76 -0.50 11.38 -4.93
N GLY A 77 0.10 11.42 -3.74
CA GLY A 77 -0.35 12.28 -2.64
C GLY A 77 0.01 13.75 -2.88
N LYS A 78 -0.82 14.67 -2.40
CA LYS A 78 -0.61 16.12 -2.60
C LYS A 78 0.55 16.72 -1.78
N SER A 79 0.79 16.24 -0.56
CA SER A 79 1.80 16.82 0.34
C SER A 79 2.25 15.87 1.44
N LYS A 80 3.53 15.96 1.82
CA LYS A 80 4.09 15.28 3.00
C LYS A 80 3.56 15.97 4.25
N VAL A 81 2.56 15.38 4.90
CA VAL A 81 1.96 15.92 6.14
C VAL A 81 3.03 16.16 7.22
N HIS A 82 4.14 15.43 7.18
CA HIS A 82 5.27 15.61 8.10
C HIS A 82 6.11 16.89 7.90
N ARG A 83 6.03 17.60 6.77
CA ARG A 83 6.80 18.86 6.58
C ARG A 83 6.09 20.09 7.14
N LYS A 84 4.80 20.03 7.47
CA LYS A 84 4.09 21.19 8.03
C LYS A 84 4.28 21.35 9.54
N VAL A 85 4.55 20.26 10.27
CA VAL A 85 4.76 20.33 11.72
C VAL A 85 6.09 21.04 12.07
N PHE A 86 7.14 20.84 11.27
CA PHE A 86 8.45 21.47 11.51
C PHE A 86 8.65 22.85 10.88
N ARG A 87 7.73 23.33 10.04
CA ARG A 87 7.88 24.67 9.43
C ARG A 87 7.44 25.82 10.34
N TRP A 88 6.80 25.53 11.47
CA TRP A 88 6.39 26.54 12.46
C TRP A 88 7.45 26.83 13.53
N LEU A 89 8.52 26.05 13.64
CA LEU A 89 9.58 26.25 14.64
C LEU A 89 10.84 26.96 14.10
N ALA A 90 10.86 27.40 12.84
CA ALA A 90 12.06 27.97 12.21
C ALA A 90 11.86 29.38 11.60
N VAL A 91 10.85 30.13 12.05
CA VAL A 91 10.71 31.57 11.72
C VAL A 91 10.47 32.34 13.01
N SER A 92 11.52 32.42 13.83
CA SER A 92 11.65 33.37 14.94
C SER A 92 13.14 33.61 15.16
N SER A 93 13.71 34.47 14.33
CA SER A 93 14.98 35.17 14.55
C SER A 93 14.80 36.58 14.01
#